data_AF-A0A2L2Z4L5-F1
#
_entry.id   AF-A0A2L2Z4L5-F1
#
_cell.length_a   1.000
_cell.length_b   1.000
_cell.length_c   1.000
_cell.angle_alpha   90.00
_cell.angle_beta   90.00
_cell.angle_gamma   90.00
#
_symmetry.space_group_name_H-M   'P 1'
#
loop_
_entity.id
_entity.type
_entity.pdbx_description
1 polymer ?
#
loop_
_entity_poly.entity_id
_entity_poly.type
_entity_poly.pdbx_seq_one_letter_code
_entity_poly.pdbx_strand_id
1 'polypeptide(L)' 'MGPLIRLDKSLTGDGYVRILFDHLHPFMSIVHSDGLGQFQQDNSTPHTSRIATEWI' A
#
# COMPACT_ATOMS: atom_id res chain seq x y z
N MET A 1 11.08 -9.34 -8.39
CA MET A 1 11.43 -7.95 -8.03
C MET A 1 10.25 -7.07 -8.44
N GLY A 2 9.51 -6.55 -7.45
CA GLY A 2 8.29 -5.76 -7.69
C GLY A 2 8.57 -4.27 -7.97
N PRO A 3 7.53 -3.45 -8.16
CA PRO A 3 7.67 -2.03 -8.43
C PRO A 3 8.23 -1.28 -7.21
N LEU A 4 9.26 -0.46 -7.44
CA LEU A 4 9.75 0.51 -6.47
C LEU A 4 9.16 1.88 -6.80
N ILE A 5 8.51 2.50 -5.81
CA ILE A 5 7.89 3.82 -5.96
C ILE A 5 8.77 4.82 -5.23
N ARG A 6 9.26 5.82 -5.97
CA ARG A 6 10.10 6.87 -5.40
C ARG A 6 9.21 7.96 -4.80
N LEU A 7 9.46 8.29 -3.53
CA LEU A 7 8.78 9.36 -2.83
C LEU A 7 9.66 10.61 -2.78
N ASP A 8 9.07 11.77 -3.07
CA ASP A 8 9.75 13.07 -3.08
C ASP A 8 9.76 13.74 -1.70
N LYS A 9 8.83 13.34 -0.82
CA LYS A 9 8.68 13.88 0.54
C LYS A 9 8.44 12.76 1.56
N SER A 10 8.55 13.08 2.85
CA SER A 10 8.18 12.16 3.94
C SER A 10 6.75 11.65 3.74
N LEU A 11 6.57 10.34 3.87
CA LEU A 11 5.29 9.68 3.69
C LEU A 11 4.31 10.08 4.81
N THR A 12 3.20 10.70 4.43
CA THR A 12 2.07 11.00 5.31
C THR A 12 1.01 9.92 5.20
N GLY A 13 0.08 9.83 6.16
CA GLY A 13 -1.00 8.84 6.12
C GLY A 13 -1.88 8.95 4.88
N ASP A 14 -2.20 10.18 4.43
CA ASP A 14 -2.94 10.43 3.19
C ASP A 14 -2.12 10.06 1.93
N GLY A 15 -0.82 10.35 1.93
CA GLY A 15 0.08 9.92 0.86
C GLY A 15 0.18 8.41 0.76
N TYR A 16 0.15 7.71 1.90
CA TYR A 16 0.19 6.27 1.96
C TYR A 16 -1.08 5.63 1.36
N VAL A 17 -2.26 6.13 1.71
CA VAL A 17 -3.54 5.68 1.14
C VAL A 17 -3.54 5.83 -0.38
N ARG A 18 -2.95 6.91 -0.90
CA ARG A 18 -2.87 7.12 -2.35
C ARG A 18 -1.98 6.11 -3.05
N ILE A 19 -0.86 5.71 -2.42
CA ILE A 19 0.02 4.65 -2.95
C ILE A 19 -0.70 3.28 -2.94
N LEU A 20 -1.44 2.98 -1.87
CA LEU A 20 -2.23 1.75 -1.79
C LEU A 20 -3.23 1.65 -2.94
N PHE A 21 -3.96 2.73 -3.23
CA PHE A 21 -4.97 2.74 -4.28
C PHE A 21 -4.37 2.76 -5.69
N ASP A 22 -3.46 3.69 -5.96
CA ASP A 22 -2.96 3.95 -7.32
C ASP A 22 -2.00 2.86 -7.81
N HIS A 23 -1.35 2.15 -6.88
CA HIS A 23 -0.27 1.24 -7.22
C HIS A 23 -0.43 -0.16 -6.63
N LEU A 24 -0.77 -0.29 -5.33
CA LEU A 24 -0.84 -1.61 -4.71
C LEU A 24 -2.06 -2.41 -5.17
N HIS A 25 -3.25 -1.82 -5.15
CA HIS A 25 -4.50 -2.52 -5.47
C HIS A 25 -4.52 -3.10 -6.90
N PRO A 26 -4.14 -2.36 -7.96
CA PRO A 26 -4.02 -2.91 -9.30
C PRO A 26 -2.94 -4.00 -9.39
N PHE A 27 -1.81 -3.81 -8.72
CA PHE A 27 -0.72 -4.79 -8.72
C PHE A 27 -1.14 -6.11 -8.05
N MET A 28 -1.84 -6.04 -6.91
CA MET A 28 -2.40 -7.22 -6.25
C MET A 28 -3.43 -7.92 -7.12
N SER A 29 -4.29 -7.20 -7.84
CA SER A 29 -5.26 -7.81 -8.75
C SER A 29 -4.59 -8.57 -9.92
N ILE A 30 -3.46 -8.09 -10.42
CA ILE A 30 -2.70 -8.72 -11.51
C ILE A 30 -1.88 -9.91 -11.02
N VAL A 31 -1.21 -9.78 -9.87
CA VAL A 31 -0.28 -10.80 -9.35
C VAL A 31 -1.02 -11.89 -8.56
N HIS A 32 -2.09 -11.52 -7.86
CA HIS A 32 -2.88 -12.40 -7.00
C HIS A 32 -4.35 -12.35 -7.41
N SER A 33 -4.63 -12.68 -8.67
CA SER A 33 -5.99 -12.71 -9.21
C SER A 33 -6.91 -13.75 -8.54
N ASP A 34 -6.34 -14.67 -7.78
CA ASP A 34 -7.05 -15.67 -6.97
C ASP A 34 -7.55 -15.13 -5.61
N GLY A 35 -7.16 -13.91 -5.25
CA GLY A 35 -7.52 -13.28 -3.98
C GLY A 35 -6.79 -13.83 -2.76
N LEU A 36 -5.77 -14.68 -2.95
CA LEU A 36 -4.99 -15.26 -1.84
C LEU A 36 -3.73 -14.44 -1.51
N GLY A 37 -3.50 -13.35 -2.23
CA GLY A 37 -2.36 -12.46 -2.03
C GLY A 37 -2.37 -11.79 -0.67
N GLN A 38 -1.30 -11.96 0.09
CA GLN A 38 -1.10 -11.24 1.34
C GLN A 38 -0.19 -10.04 1.13
N PHE A 39 -0.60 -8.88 1.66
CA PHE A 39 0.23 -7.70 1.70
C PHE A 39 0.96 -7.61 3.05
N GLN A 40 2.29 -7.55 3.00
CA GLN A 40 3.12 -7.39 4.19
C GLN A 40 3.69 -5.96 4.20
N GLN A 41 3.55 -5.29 5.35
CA GLN A 41 4.05 -3.94 5.59
C GLN A 41 4.72 -3.85 6.97
N ASP A 42 5.54 -2.82 7.18
CA ASP A 42 6.14 -2.52 8.49
C ASP A 42 5.17 -1.76 9.41
N ASN A 43 5.54 -1.58 10.67
CA ASN A 43 4.73 -0.91 11.70
C ASN A 43 4.92 0.62 11.77
N SER A 44 5.33 1.28 10.68
CA SER A 44 5.51 2.74 10.70
C SER A 44 4.19 3.50 10.90
N THR A 45 4.25 4.69 11.48
CA THR A 45 3.07 5.51 11.82
C THR A 45 2.11 5.78 10.65
N PRO A 46 2.55 5.98 9.39
CA PRO A 46 1.64 6.11 8.24
C PRO A 46 0.83 4.83 7.97
N HIS A 47 1.39 3.65 8.29
CA HIS A 47 0.79 2.34 8.03
C HIS A 47 -0.24 1.95 9.10
N THR A 48 -0.03 2.39 10.34
CA THR A 48 -0.95 2.19 11.47
C THR A 48 -2.00 3.29 11.60
N SER A 49 -2.02 4.23 10.64
CA SER A 49 -3.06 5.26 10.56
C SER A 49 -4.43 4.60 10.39
N ARG A 50 -5.43 5.04 11.14
CA ARG A 50 -6.81 4.50 11.08
C ARG A 50 -7.34 4.46 9.65
N ILE A 51 -7.02 5.48 8.85
CA ILE A 51 -7.41 5.54 7.44
C ILE A 51 -6.75 4.39 6.67
N ALA A 52 -5.46 4.13 6.86
CA ALA A 52 -4.75 3.04 6.17
C ALA A 52 -5.25 1.66 6.60
N THR A 53 -5.61 1.48 7.88
CA THR A 53 -6.12 0.20 8.41
C THR A 53 -7.56 -0.09 7.97
N GLU A 54 -8.38 0.93 7.74
CA GLU A 54 -9.73 0.78 7.17
C GLU A 54 -9.72 0.26 5.72
N TRP A 55 -8.57 0.35 5.03
CA TRP A 55 -8.41 -0.05 3.62
C TRP A 55 -7.75 -1.42 3.40
N ILE A 56 -7.31 -2.10 4.47
CA ILE A 56 -6.79 -3.48 4.42
C ILE A 56 -7.95 -4.45 4.60
#